data_AF-A0A8H6UY07-F1
#
_entry.id   AF-A0A8H6UY07-F1
#
_cell.length_a   1.000
_cell.length_b   1.000
_cell.length_c   1.000
_cell.angle_alpha   90.00
_cell.angle_beta   90.00
_cell.angle_gamma   90.00
#
_symmetry.space_group_name_H-M   'P 1'
#
loop_
_entity.id
_entity.type
_entity.pdbx_description
1 polymer ?
#
loop_
_entity_poly.entity_id
_entity_poly.type
_entity_poly.pdbx_seq_one_letter_code
_entity_poly.pdbx_strand_id
1 'polypeptide(L)'
;MAQRSIVHHSAALKLLRERLSNEGEQIKFSDSTVLVILCLAMHAHFTDDYDAAKHHMQGLRKIVDLRGGLRRFSYNTKLIMEILKCDLGIALFNRTEPFFFKDSSSEPWIPYELASRTVESPDIPNSESWIPEWNINADVQRAWTVMREFCSTINSATKRNRRLPKEILLNTMASVMYRLLGMKDFDPNSPDEAIRLGLLAFSSDTFLHFQNMKPPQTSFPQK
;
A
#
# COMPACT_ATOMS: atom_id res chain seq x y z
N MET A 1 -20.76 15.48 -14.75
CA MET A 1 -20.04 14.25 -14.31
C MET A 1 -20.49 13.76 -12.93
N ALA A 2 -20.69 14.64 -11.94
CA ALA A 2 -21.10 14.25 -10.57
C ALA A 2 -22.36 13.36 -10.49
N GLN A 3 -23.44 13.69 -11.22
CA GLN A 3 -24.71 12.96 -11.15
C GLN A 3 -24.60 11.48 -11.55
N ARG A 4 -23.77 11.15 -12.55
CA ARG A 4 -23.56 9.76 -12.97
C ARG A 4 -22.76 8.97 -11.92
N SER A 5 -21.79 9.61 -11.26
CA SER A 5 -21.02 9.00 -10.16
C SER A 5 -21.93 8.61 -8.99
N ILE A 6 -22.84 9.49 -8.60
CA ILE A 6 -23.81 9.26 -7.50
C ILE A 6 -24.74 8.07 -7.81
N VAL A 7 -25.24 7.98 -9.05
CA VAL A 7 -26.11 6.87 -9.48
C VAL A 7 -25.38 5.54 -9.45
N HIS A 8 -24.16 5.48 -10.02
CA HIS A 8 -23.37 4.24 -10.02
C HIS A 8 -22.92 3.84 -8.61
N HIS A 9 -22.57 4.80 -7.75
CA HIS A 9 -22.23 4.54 -6.35
C HIS A 9 -23.41 3.93 -5.58
N SER A 10 -24.61 4.53 -5.69
CA SER A 10 -25.81 4.04 -5.03
C SER A 10 -26.20 2.64 -5.52
N ALA A 11 -26.08 2.39 -6.82
CA ALA A 11 -26.32 1.07 -7.40
C ALA A 11 -25.31 0.03 -6.90
N ALA A 12 -24.01 0.38 -6.84
CA ALA A 12 -22.97 -0.51 -6.33
C ALA A 12 -23.21 -0.89 -4.86
N LEU A 13 -23.60 0.07 -4.01
CA LEU A 13 -23.95 -0.19 -2.62
C LEU A 13 -25.17 -1.11 -2.49
N LYS A 14 -26.22 -0.88 -3.28
CA LYS A 14 -27.42 -1.73 -3.27
C LYS A 14 -27.07 -3.18 -3.63
N LEU A 15 -26.36 -3.38 -4.75
CA LEU A 15 -25.95 -4.70 -5.20
C LEU A 15 -25.01 -5.40 -4.21
N LEU A 16 -24.10 -4.65 -3.58
CA LEU A 16 -23.23 -5.18 -2.54
C LEU A 16 -24.04 -5.67 -1.34
N ARG A 17 -25.04 -4.90 -0.87
CA ARG A 17 -25.90 -5.29 0.26
C ARG A 17 -26.72 -6.55 -0.06
N GLU A 18 -27.32 -6.61 -1.25
CA GLU A 18 -28.03 -7.80 -1.73
C GLU A 18 -27.11 -9.02 -1.75
N ARG A 19 -25.89 -8.86 -2.29
CA ARG A 19 -24.89 -9.92 -2.34
C ARG A 19 -24.48 -10.43 -0.96
N LEU A 20 -24.26 -9.53 0.00
CA LEU A 20 -23.86 -9.89 1.36
C LEU A 20 -25.01 -10.55 2.15
N SER A 21 -26.27 -10.30 1.75
CA SER A 21 -27.47 -10.86 2.38
C SER A 21 -27.83 -12.27 1.86
N ASN A 22 -27.36 -12.66 0.67
CA ASN A 22 -27.57 -14.01 0.12
C ASN A 22 -26.92 -15.10 0.99
N GLU A 23 -27.33 -16.36 0.92
CA GLU A 23 -26.79 -17.40 1.81
C GLU A 23 -25.41 -17.97 1.39
N GLY A 24 -24.99 -17.78 0.14
CA GLY A 24 -23.75 -18.39 -0.38
C GLY A 24 -22.46 -17.69 0.05
N GLU A 25 -21.71 -18.28 0.98
CA GLU A 25 -20.41 -17.77 1.46
C GLU A 25 -19.39 -17.51 0.33
N GLN A 26 -19.36 -18.38 -0.69
CA GLN A 26 -18.46 -18.26 -1.83
C GLN A 26 -18.64 -16.94 -2.59
N ILE A 27 -19.87 -16.45 -2.68
CA ILE A 27 -20.19 -15.19 -3.37
C ILE A 27 -19.87 -14.00 -2.46
N LYS A 28 -20.21 -14.09 -1.16
CA LYS A 28 -19.96 -13.03 -0.17
C LYS A 28 -18.50 -12.63 -0.10
N PHE A 29 -17.60 -13.61 -0.13
CA PHE A 29 -16.18 -13.35 0.10
C PHE A 29 -15.34 -13.40 -1.18
N SER A 30 -15.96 -13.45 -2.36
CA SER A 30 -15.27 -13.49 -3.65
C SER A 30 -14.36 -12.28 -3.92
N ASP A 31 -13.38 -12.43 -4.81
CA ASP A 31 -12.49 -11.33 -5.26
C ASP A 31 -13.29 -10.13 -5.78
N SER A 32 -14.42 -10.39 -6.44
CA SER A 32 -15.28 -9.33 -6.95
C SER A 32 -15.92 -8.51 -5.83
N THR A 33 -16.31 -9.13 -4.72
CA THR A 33 -16.87 -8.43 -3.56
C THR A 33 -15.82 -7.57 -2.88
N VAL A 34 -14.62 -8.13 -2.68
CA VAL A 34 -13.46 -7.41 -2.13
C VAL A 34 -13.12 -6.20 -2.99
N LEU A 35 -13.08 -6.36 -4.31
CA LEU A 35 -12.80 -5.27 -5.25
C LEU A 35 -13.87 -4.18 -5.21
N VAL A 36 -15.16 -4.53 -5.10
CA VAL A 36 -16.24 -3.54 -4.99
C VAL A 36 -16.09 -2.71 -3.70
N ILE A 37 -15.83 -3.35 -2.56
CA ILE A 37 -15.63 -2.64 -1.29
C ILE A 37 -14.40 -1.74 -1.37
N LEU A 38 -13.31 -2.22 -1.98
CA LEU A 38 -12.10 -1.44 -2.21
C LEU A 38 -12.37 -0.20 -3.06
N CYS A 39 -13.12 -0.33 -4.16
CA CYS A 39 -13.52 0.80 -5.00
C CYS A 39 -14.38 1.81 -4.24
N LEU A 40 -15.27 1.36 -3.35
CA LEU A 40 -16.07 2.25 -2.51
C LEU A 40 -15.22 2.99 -1.48
N ALA A 41 -14.25 2.32 -0.85
CA ALA A 41 -13.30 2.93 0.07
C ALA A 41 -12.45 4.01 -0.62
N MET A 42 -11.89 3.69 -1.79
CA MET A 42 -11.14 4.65 -2.60
C MET A 42 -12.01 5.82 -3.08
N HIS A 43 -13.23 5.55 -3.55
CA HIS A 43 -14.15 6.61 -3.97
C HIS A 43 -14.42 7.59 -2.83
N ALA A 44 -14.78 7.08 -1.66
CA ALA A 44 -15.03 7.90 -0.47
C ALA A 44 -13.79 8.71 -0.07
N HIS A 45 -12.60 8.08 -0.10
CA HIS A 45 -11.34 8.77 0.20
C HIS A 45 -11.06 9.92 -0.77
N PHE A 46 -11.26 9.72 -2.09
CA PHE A 46 -11.04 10.76 -3.10
C PHE A 46 -12.12 11.84 -3.15
N THR A 47 -13.27 11.61 -2.54
CA THR A 47 -14.33 12.61 -2.38
C THR A 47 -14.34 13.24 -0.99
N ASP A 48 -13.26 13.10 -0.23
CA ASP A 48 -13.07 13.62 1.13
C ASP A 48 -14.12 13.13 2.16
N ASP A 49 -14.81 12.02 1.88
CA ASP A 49 -15.69 11.32 2.83
C ASP A 49 -14.87 10.29 3.63
N TYR A 50 -14.04 10.81 4.54
CA TYR A 50 -13.10 9.99 5.29
C TYR A 50 -13.78 9.00 6.24
N ASP A 51 -14.97 9.34 6.75
CA ASP A 51 -15.76 8.44 7.60
C ASP A 51 -16.31 7.26 6.79
N ALA A 52 -16.84 7.49 5.59
CA ALA A 52 -17.26 6.40 4.72
C ALA A 52 -16.06 5.54 4.27
N ALA A 53 -14.93 6.15 3.94
CA ALA A 53 -13.70 5.42 3.58
C ALA A 53 -13.26 4.48 4.72
N LYS A 54 -13.27 4.99 5.96
CA LYS A 54 -12.96 4.21 7.16
C LYS A 54 -13.93 3.05 7.35
N HIS A 55 -15.24 3.28 7.23
CA HIS A 55 -16.25 2.21 7.35
C HIS A 55 -16.10 1.14 6.27
N HIS A 56 -15.81 1.53 5.02
CA HIS A 56 -15.55 0.58 3.94
C HIS A 56 -14.29 -0.24 4.21
N MET A 57 -13.21 0.36 4.72
CA MET A 57 -12.00 -0.37 5.08
C MET A 57 -12.20 -1.32 6.27
N GLN A 58 -12.98 -0.94 7.27
CA GLN A 58 -13.39 -1.85 8.36
C GLN A 58 -14.17 -3.06 7.83
N GLY A 59 -15.11 -2.80 6.91
CA GLY A 59 -15.86 -3.86 6.23
C GLY A 59 -14.96 -4.77 5.39
N LEU A 60 -14.03 -4.18 4.62
CA LEU A 60 -13.06 -4.91 3.82
C LEU A 60 -12.19 -5.82 4.69
N ARG A 61 -11.67 -5.30 5.80
CA ARG A 61 -10.88 -6.07 6.77
C ARG A 61 -11.67 -7.28 7.27
N LYS A 62 -12.92 -7.08 7.70
CA LYS A 62 -13.80 -8.16 8.15
C LYS A 62 -14.03 -9.22 7.06
N ILE A 63 -14.23 -8.81 5.81
CA ILE A 63 -14.40 -9.74 4.68
C ILE A 63 -13.11 -10.52 4.42
N VAL A 64 -11.94 -9.88 4.49
CA VAL A 64 -10.64 -10.55 4.37
C VAL A 64 -10.44 -11.57 5.49
N ASP A 65 -10.77 -11.21 6.73
CA ASP A 65 -10.67 -12.13 7.89
C ASP A 65 -11.62 -13.32 7.76
N LEU A 66 -12.87 -13.09 7.37
CA LEU A 66 -13.85 -14.17 7.13
C LEU A 66 -13.42 -15.12 6.01
N ARG A 67 -12.64 -14.62 5.04
CA ARG A 67 -12.06 -15.47 3.99
C ARG A 67 -10.83 -16.25 4.46
N GLY A 68 -10.30 -15.97 5.65
CA GLY A 68 -9.10 -16.58 6.22
C GLY A 68 -7.82 -15.77 6.04
N GLY A 69 -7.94 -14.44 5.91
CA GLY A 69 -6.83 -13.50 5.88
C GLY A 69 -6.18 -13.30 4.50
N LEU A 70 -5.22 -12.38 4.41
CA LEU A 70 -4.54 -12.00 3.15
C LEU A 70 -3.88 -13.19 2.44
N ARG A 71 -3.42 -14.20 3.19
CA ARG A 71 -2.79 -15.41 2.62
C ARG A 71 -3.72 -16.19 1.70
N ARG A 72 -5.04 -16.06 1.87
CA ARG A 72 -6.05 -16.71 1.01
C ARG A 72 -6.19 -16.05 -0.35
N PHE A 73 -5.55 -14.91 -0.56
CA PHE A 73 -5.46 -14.19 -1.82
C PHE A 73 -4.11 -14.38 -2.52
N SER A 74 -3.23 -15.28 -2.04
CA SER A 74 -1.87 -15.45 -2.56
C SER A 74 -1.80 -15.77 -4.06
N TYR A 75 -2.87 -16.34 -4.63
CA TYR A 75 -3.01 -16.57 -6.06
C TYR A 75 -3.27 -15.29 -6.88
N ASN A 76 -3.61 -14.18 -6.22
CA ASN A 76 -3.97 -12.90 -6.83
C ASN A 76 -3.18 -11.75 -6.19
N THR A 77 -1.86 -11.73 -6.44
CA THR A 77 -0.92 -10.68 -5.98
C THR A 77 -1.41 -9.27 -6.29
N LYS A 78 -2.10 -9.08 -7.43
CA LYS A 78 -2.64 -7.77 -7.81
C LYS A 78 -3.71 -7.30 -6.82
N LEU A 79 -4.65 -8.17 -6.44
CA LEU A 79 -5.69 -7.80 -5.50
C LEU A 79 -5.12 -7.48 -4.11
N ILE A 80 -4.15 -8.26 -3.62
CA ILE A 80 -3.45 -7.96 -2.37
C ILE A 80 -2.80 -6.58 -2.46
N MET A 81 -2.08 -6.30 -3.54
CA MET A 81 -1.41 -5.02 -3.73
C MET A 81 -2.40 -3.84 -3.70
N GLU A 82 -3.57 -3.96 -4.36
CA GLU A 82 -4.57 -2.90 -4.33
C GLU A 82 -5.20 -2.72 -2.93
N ILE A 83 -5.46 -3.81 -2.20
CA ILE A 83 -5.92 -3.75 -0.80
C ILE A 83 -4.92 -2.97 0.06
N LEU A 84 -3.64 -3.34 0.00
CA LEU A 84 -2.61 -2.72 0.84
C LEU A 84 -2.32 -1.28 0.42
N LYS A 85 -2.38 -0.94 -0.88
CA LYS A 85 -2.24 0.45 -1.35
C LYS A 85 -3.37 1.33 -0.82
N CYS A 86 -4.61 0.84 -0.85
CA CYS A 86 -5.74 1.59 -0.32
C CYS A 86 -5.61 1.79 1.20
N ASP A 87 -5.23 0.75 1.94
CA ASP A 87 -5.01 0.83 3.38
C ASP A 87 -3.92 1.84 3.74
N LEU A 88 -2.74 1.70 3.11
CA LEU A 88 -1.61 2.61 3.31
C LEU A 88 -1.94 4.05 2.90
N GLY A 89 -2.65 4.24 1.78
CA GLY A 89 -3.07 5.54 1.30
C GLY A 89 -3.98 6.24 2.31
N ILE A 90 -5.06 5.58 2.72
CA ILE A 90 -5.99 6.14 3.72
C ILE A 90 -5.26 6.43 5.03
N ALA A 91 -4.43 5.50 5.53
CA ALA A 91 -3.68 5.69 6.77
C ALA A 91 -2.75 6.90 6.72
N LEU A 92 -1.99 7.04 5.63
CA LEU A 92 -1.03 8.13 5.45
C LEU A 92 -1.73 9.49 5.32
N PHE A 93 -2.72 9.61 4.42
CA PHE A 93 -3.37 10.89 4.13
C PHE A 93 -4.26 11.37 5.29
N ASN A 94 -4.92 10.45 5.99
CA ASN A 94 -5.84 10.80 7.07
C ASN A 94 -5.18 10.79 8.45
N ARG A 95 -3.87 10.52 8.53
CA ARG A 95 -3.11 10.34 9.78
C ARG A 95 -3.72 9.30 10.72
N THR A 96 -4.27 8.22 10.15
CA THR A 96 -4.85 7.11 10.91
C THR A 96 -3.89 5.92 10.95
N GLU A 97 -4.20 4.95 11.80
CA GLU A 97 -3.51 3.66 11.74
C GLU A 97 -4.03 2.82 10.56
N PRO A 98 -3.16 2.02 9.93
CA PRO A 98 -3.59 1.02 8.96
C PRO A 98 -4.49 -0.05 9.59
N PHE A 99 -5.34 -0.67 8.77
CA PHE A 99 -6.21 -1.78 9.18
C PHE A 99 -5.51 -3.14 9.10
N PHE A 100 -4.44 -3.25 8.31
CA PHE A 100 -3.60 -4.44 8.22
C PHE A 100 -2.31 -4.28 9.01
N PHE A 101 -1.77 -5.40 9.48
CA PHE A 101 -0.52 -5.51 10.24
C PHE A 101 -0.45 -4.64 11.51
N LYS A 102 -1.61 -4.36 12.12
CA LYS A 102 -1.71 -3.57 13.36
C LYS A 102 -1.19 -4.32 14.59
N ASP A 103 -1.43 -5.62 14.64
CA ASP A 103 -0.96 -6.50 15.70
C ASP A 103 0.03 -7.51 15.13
N SER A 104 1.31 -7.35 15.46
CA SER A 104 2.38 -8.21 14.97
C SER A 104 2.29 -9.64 15.49
N SER A 105 1.53 -9.92 16.54
CA SER A 105 1.34 -11.28 17.06
C SER A 105 0.36 -12.09 16.22
N SER A 106 -0.70 -11.45 15.72
CA SER A 106 -1.73 -12.06 14.87
C SER A 106 -1.40 -11.96 13.38
N GLU A 107 -0.82 -10.83 12.97
CA GLU A 107 -0.51 -10.51 11.58
C GLU A 107 0.90 -9.87 11.49
N PRO A 108 1.97 -10.69 11.51
CA PRO A 108 3.33 -10.19 11.50
C PRO A 108 3.65 -9.43 10.20
N TRP A 109 4.47 -8.39 10.30
CA TRP A 109 4.95 -7.65 9.15
C TRP A 109 5.67 -8.54 8.15
N ILE A 110 5.55 -8.21 6.86
CA ILE A 110 6.31 -8.88 5.81
C ILE A 110 7.82 -8.69 6.09
N PRO A 111 8.62 -9.77 6.21
CA PRO A 111 10.05 -9.65 6.50
C PRO A 111 10.78 -8.85 5.41
N TYR A 112 11.80 -8.08 5.78
CA TYR A 112 12.60 -7.32 4.82
C TYR A 112 13.33 -8.23 3.82
N GLU A 113 13.69 -9.44 4.24
CA GLU A 113 14.40 -10.45 3.43
C GLU A 113 13.55 -10.95 2.26
N LEU A 114 12.22 -10.85 2.35
CA LEU A 114 11.34 -11.25 1.26
C LEU A 114 11.34 -10.21 0.12
N ALA A 115 11.68 -8.95 0.42
CA ALA A 115 11.85 -7.90 -0.57
C ALA A 115 13.19 -8.02 -1.32
N SER A 116 14.23 -8.54 -0.67
CA SER A 116 15.59 -8.67 -1.24
C SER A 116 15.83 -9.98 -2.00
N ARG A 117 15.13 -11.08 -1.67
CA ARG A 117 15.36 -12.42 -2.27
C ARG A 117 14.84 -12.62 -3.70
N THR A 118 14.09 -11.67 -4.25
CA THR A 118 13.45 -11.83 -5.56
C THR A 118 14.33 -11.43 -6.76
N VAL A 119 15.63 -11.22 -6.54
CA VAL A 119 16.55 -10.71 -7.56
C VAL A 119 17.79 -11.59 -7.57
N GLU A 120 17.96 -12.39 -8.64
CA GLU A 120 19.26 -12.93 -8.99
C GLU A 120 20.22 -11.74 -9.13
N SER A 121 21.20 -11.67 -8.22
CA SER A 121 22.17 -10.59 -8.14
C SER A 121 22.74 -10.33 -9.54
N PRO A 122 22.54 -9.15 -10.13
CA PRO A 122 23.38 -8.75 -11.23
C PRO A 122 24.80 -8.58 -10.66
N ASP A 123 25.81 -8.98 -11.44
CA ASP A 123 27.20 -8.64 -11.19
C ASP A 123 27.36 -7.11 -11.08
N ILE A 124 27.14 -6.57 -9.89
CA ILE A 124 27.48 -5.20 -9.54
C ILE A 124 28.72 -5.35 -8.68
N PRO A 125 29.90 -4.89 -9.15
CA PRO A 125 31.09 -4.89 -8.31
C PRO A 125 30.73 -4.15 -7.04
N ASN A 126 31.03 -4.74 -5.87
CA ASN A 126 30.85 -4.18 -4.53
C ASN A 126 30.91 -2.65 -4.61
N SER A 127 29.75 -2.03 -4.77
CA SER A 127 29.67 -0.59 -4.69
C SER A 127 29.89 -0.37 -3.22
N GLU A 128 31.10 0.06 -2.87
CA GLU A 128 31.47 0.49 -1.53
C GLU A 128 30.25 1.15 -0.93
N SER A 129 29.76 0.57 0.17
CA SER A 129 28.53 0.99 0.79
C SER A 129 28.71 2.44 1.20
N TRP A 130 28.24 3.37 0.38
CA TRP A 130 27.96 4.76 0.75
C TRP A 130 26.78 4.79 1.73
N ILE A 131 26.75 3.87 2.70
CA ILE A 131 26.01 4.03 3.93
C ILE A 131 27.01 4.84 4.75
N PRO A 132 26.85 6.16 4.87
CA PRO A 132 27.63 6.86 5.87
C PRO A 132 27.32 6.19 7.20
N GLU A 133 28.25 6.14 8.14
CA GLU A 133 28.01 5.66 9.51
C GLU A 133 27.02 6.60 10.21
N TRP A 134 25.78 6.57 9.75
CA TRP A 134 24.65 7.25 10.34
C TRP A 134 24.33 6.47 11.60
N ASN A 135 24.56 7.09 12.75
CA ASN A 135 24.06 6.61 14.03
C ASN A 135 22.54 6.79 14.06
N ILE A 136 21.83 5.95 13.29
CA ILE A 136 20.39 5.95 13.12
C ILE A 136 19.81 4.62 13.57
N ASN A 137 18.52 4.63 13.88
CA ASN A 137 17.74 3.47 14.25
C ASN A 137 17.87 2.35 13.22
N ALA A 138 18.09 1.13 13.73
CA ALA A 138 18.33 -0.04 12.90
C ALA A 138 17.20 -0.34 11.91
N ASP A 139 15.93 -0.10 12.28
CA ASP A 139 14.81 -0.34 11.37
C ASP A 139 14.70 0.72 10.27
N VAL A 140 15.05 1.99 10.55
CA VAL A 140 15.17 3.03 9.52
C VAL A 140 16.29 2.67 8.54
N GLN A 141 17.42 2.20 9.04
CA GLN A 141 18.56 1.75 8.21
C GLN A 141 18.19 0.54 7.34
N ARG A 142 17.42 -0.43 7.87
CA ARG A 142 16.92 -1.57 7.09
C ARG A 142 15.94 -1.11 6.00
N ALA A 143 14.99 -0.25 6.33
CA ALA A 143 14.03 0.30 5.37
C ALA A 143 14.75 1.03 4.22
N TRP A 144 15.75 1.86 4.54
CA TRP A 144 16.60 2.52 3.56
C TRP A 144 17.32 1.52 2.64
N THR A 145 17.91 0.48 3.22
CA THR A 145 18.66 -0.54 2.47
C THR A 145 17.75 -1.28 1.50
N VAL A 146 16.57 -1.72 1.94
CA VAL A 146 15.58 -2.38 1.09
C VAL A 146 15.11 -1.47 -0.05
N MET A 147 14.82 -0.19 0.22
CA MET A 147 14.45 0.76 -0.84
C MET A 147 15.56 0.99 -1.85
N ARG A 148 16.82 1.08 -1.39
CA ARG A 148 17.99 1.23 -2.27
C ARG A 148 18.17 0.03 -3.19
N GLU A 149 18.07 -1.18 -2.63
CA GLU A 149 18.16 -2.44 -3.39
C GLU A 149 17.01 -2.55 -4.40
N PHE A 150 15.80 -2.17 -4.01
CA PHE A 150 14.64 -2.11 -4.89
C PHE A 150 14.87 -1.14 -6.06
N CYS A 151 15.35 0.08 -5.81
CA CYS A 151 15.66 1.04 -6.85
C CYS A 151 16.76 0.53 -7.80
N SER A 152 17.82 -0.07 -7.26
CA SER A 152 18.89 -0.68 -8.05
C SER A 152 18.36 -1.80 -8.96
N THR A 153 17.46 -2.63 -8.42
CA THR A 153 16.80 -3.73 -9.14
C THR A 153 15.94 -3.21 -10.28
N ILE A 154 15.09 -2.20 -10.02
CA ILE A 154 14.26 -1.58 -11.06
C ILE A 154 15.14 -0.97 -12.15
N ASN A 155 16.14 -0.18 -11.77
CA ASN A 155 17.02 0.47 -12.74
C ASN A 155 17.74 -0.55 -13.62
N SER A 156 18.19 -1.65 -13.01
CA SER A 156 18.82 -2.77 -13.71
C SER A 156 17.88 -3.52 -14.65
N ALA A 157 16.63 -3.77 -14.22
CA ALA A 157 15.62 -4.42 -15.05
C ALA A 157 15.21 -3.53 -16.23
N THR A 158 15.02 -2.23 -16.00
CA THR A 158 14.70 -1.24 -17.05
C THR A 158 15.80 -1.19 -18.12
N LYS A 159 17.07 -1.12 -17.72
CA LYS A 159 18.21 -1.16 -18.66
C LYS A 159 18.22 -2.42 -19.53
N ARG A 160 17.77 -3.55 -18.97
CA ARG A 160 17.71 -4.85 -19.67
C ARG A 160 16.35 -5.12 -20.33
N ASN A 161 15.45 -4.15 -20.33
CA ASN A 161 14.07 -4.28 -20.80
C ASN A 161 13.33 -5.51 -20.23
N ARG A 162 13.58 -5.82 -18.94
CA ARG A 162 12.98 -6.96 -18.23
C ARG A 162 11.80 -6.49 -17.39
N ARG A 163 10.73 -7.28 -17.38
CA ARG A 163 9.61 -7.11 -16.45
C ARG A 163 9.93 -7.80 -15.14
N LEU A 164 9.75 -7.09 -14.04
CA LEU A 164 9.89 -7.65 -12.70
C LEU A 164 8.59 -8.34 -12.24
N PRO A 165 8.70 -9.39 -11.42
CA PRO A 165 7.55 -9.96 -10.70
C PRO A 165 6.83 -8.89 -9.87
N LYS A 166 5.50 -8.98 -9.76
CA LYS A 166 4.69 -8.04 -8.97
C LYS A 166 4.94 -8.19 -7.47
N GLU A 167 5.41 -9.37 -7.08
CA GLU A 167 5.78 -9.76 -5.72
C GLU A 167 6.91 -8.86 -5.21
N ILE A 168 7.85 -8.44 -6.08
CA ILE A 168 8.90 -7.49 -5.70
C ILE A 168 8.28 -6.19 -5.22
N LEU A 169 7.37 -5.63 -6.03
CA LEU A 169 6.67 -4.39 -5.70
C LEU A 169 5.84 -4.52 -4.42
N LEU A 170 5.06 -5.60 -4.31
CA LEU A 170 4.21 -5.88 -3.15
C LEU A 170 5.04 -6.01 -1.86
N ASN A 171 6.09 -6.85 -1.88
CA ASN A 171 6.89 -7.15 -0.70
C ASN A 171 7.69 -5.95 -0.25
N THR A 172 8.30 -5.19 -1.17
CA THR A 172 9.00 -3.95 -0.85
C THR A 172 8.04 -2.93 -0.25
N MET A 173 6.91 -2.66 -0.91
CA MET A 173 5.91 -1.70 -0.42
C MET A 173 5.44 -2.06 1.00
N ALA A 174 4.99 -3.30 1.19
CA ALA A 174 4.43 -3.72 2.46
C ALA A 174 5.47 -3.81 3.58
N SER A 175 6.69 -4.28 3.30
CA SER A 175 7.75 -4.36 4.32
C SER A 175 8.27 -2.99 4.76
N VAL A 176 8.35 -2.03 3.83
CA VAL A 176 8.87 -0.69 4.10
C VAL A 176 7.78 0.21 4.70
N MET A 177 6.65 0.39 4.01
CA MET A 177 5.69 1.45 4.35
C MET A 177 4.97 1.21 5.68
N TYR A 178 4.53 -0.03 5.96
CA TYR A 178 3.86 -0.31 7.24
C TYR A 178 4.78 -0.07 8.44
N ARG A 179 6.07 -0.41 8.32
CA ARG A 179 7.05 -0.16 9.39
C ARG A 179 7.35 1.32 9.55
N LEU A 180 7.59 2.05 8.45
CA LEU A 180 7.82 3.50 8.50
C LEU A 180 6.63 4.26 9.12
N LEU A 181 5.40 3.81 8.86
CA LEU A 181 4.19 4.35 9.49
C LEU A 181 4.06 3.98 10.98
N GLY A 182 4.57 2.81 11.37
CA GLY A 182 4.56 2.33 12.75
C GLY A 182 5.61 2.99 13.64
N MET A 183 6.73 3.48 13.07
CA MET A 183 7.76 4.22 13.79
C MET A 183 7.30 5.66 14.06
N LYS A 184 6.66 5.91 15.21
CA LYS A 184 6.10 7.24 15.55
C LYS A 184 6.82 7.95 16.71
N ASP A 185 7.75 7.26 17.36
CA ASP A 185 8.31 7.69 18.65
C ASP A 185 9.71 8.34 18.53
N PHE A 186 10.05 8.88 17.36
CA PHE A 186 11.31 9.61 17.17
C PHE A 186 11.17 11.06 17.60
N ASP A 187 12.27 11.65 18.08
CA ASP A 187 12.36 13.09 18.29
C ASP A 187 12.18 13.81 16.94
N PRO A 188 11.25 14.78 16.81
CA PRO A 188 11.04 15.56 15.59
C PRO A 188 12.30 16.21 15.00
N ASN A 189 13.32 16.48 15.83
CA ASN A 189 14.59 17.09 15.40
C ASN A 189 15.70 16.06 15.13
N SER A 190 15.41 14.77 15.29
CA SER A 190 16.40 13.71 15.07
C SER A 190 16.62 13.42 13.58
N PRO A 191 17.83 12.98 13.19
CA PRO A 191 18.07 12.42 11.87
C PRO A 191 17.16 11.23 11.56
N ASP A 192 16.79 10.44 12.57
CA ASP A 192 15.87 9.30 12.43
C ASP A 192 14.52 9.72 11.87
N GLU A 193 13.92 10.76 12.46
CA GLU A 193 12.64 11.26 12.01
C GLU A 193 12.72 11.88 10.61
N ALA A 194 13.79 12.64 10.34
CA ALA A 194 14.01 13.24 9.02
C ALA A 194 14.14 12.17 7.92
N ILE A 195 14.93 11.11 8.17
CA ILE A 195 15.12 10.02 7.21
C ILE A 195 13.84 9.18 7.09
N ARG A 196 13.16 8.89 8.20
CA ARG A 196 11.88 8.16 8.20
C ARG A 196 10.84 8.89 7.36
N LEU A 197 10.65 10.19 7.56
CA LEU A 197 9.71 11.00 6.78
C LEU A 197 10.12 11.11 5.32
N GLY A 198 11.42 11.31 5.03
CA GLY A 198 11.94 11.35 3.67
C GLY A 198 11.71 10.04 2.91
N LEU A 199 12.00 8.91 3.55
CA LEU A 199 11.69 7.58 3.01
C LEU A 199 10.20 7.37 2.83
N LEU A 200 9.38 7.75 3.81
CA LEU A 200 7.93 7.58 3.74
C LEU A 200 7.35 8.39 2.57
N ALA A 201 7.78 9.63 2.38
CA ALA A 201 7.38 10.47 1.24
C ALA A 201 7.78 9.84 -0.09
N PHE A 202 9.04 9.41 -0.22
CA PHE A 202 9.56 8.76 -1.43
C PHE A 202 8.83 7.45 -1.74
N SER A 203 8.64 6.59 -0.73
CA SER A 203 7.90 5.33 -0.87
C SER A 203 6.44 5.56 -1.23
N SER A 204 5.81 6.59 -0.68
CA SER A 204 4.41 6.93 -0.99
C SER A 204 4.25 7.32 -2.45
N ASP A 205 5.11 8.19 -2.96
CA ASP A 205 5.12 8.54 -4.38
C ASP A 205 5.42 7.32 -5.27
N THR A 206 6.40 6.50 -4.88
CA THR A 206 6.80 5.31 -5.65
C THR A 206 5.69 4.25 -5.73
N PHE A 207 5.01 3.97 -4.61
CA PHE A 207 4.13 2.82 -4.49
C PHE A 207 2.65 3.16 -4.57
N LEU A 208 2.24 4.29 -4.00
CA LEU A 208 0.83 4.66 -3.86
C LEU A 208 0.32 5.54 -5.01
N HIS A 209 1.17 5.90 -5.98
CA HIS A 209 0.70 6.64 -7.15
C HIS A 209 -0.40 5.86 -7.86
N PHE A 210 -1.63 6.34 -7.73
CA PHE A 210 -2.81 5.78 -8.36
C PHE A 210 -2.75 6.14 -9.85
N GLN A 211 -2.10 5.29 -10.66
CA GLN A 211 -1.75 5.56 -12.07
C GLN A 211 -2.92 5.93 -13.01
N ASN A 212 -4.16 5.95 -12.54
CA ASN A 212 -5.35 6.23 -13.34
C ASN A 212 -6.14 7.48 -12.93
N MET A 213 -5.65 8.30 -11.98
CA MET A 213 -6.35 9.51 -11.58
C MET A 213 -5.40 10.72 -11.64
N LYS A 214 -5.50 11.47 -12.74
CA LYS A 214 -4.96 12.83 -12.79
C LYS A 214 -5.72 13.63 -11.72
N PRO A 215 -5.05 14.39 -10.83
CA PRO A 215 -5.75 15.38 -10.04
C PRO A 215 -6.54 16.29 -10.99
N PRO A 216 -7.77 16.74 -10.63
CA PRO A 216 -8.47 17.72 -11.44
C PRO A 216 -7.51 18.88 -11.68
N GLN A 217 -7.25 19.20 -12.94
CA GLN A 217 -6.34 20.28 -13.32
C GLN A 217 -6.80 21.55 -12.61
N THR A 218 -6.09 21.93 -11.55
CA THR A 218 -6.19 23.26 -10.99
C THR A 218 -5.47 24.15 -11.99
N SER A 219 -6.21 24.74 -12.91
CA SER A 219 -5.71 25.86 -13.69
C SER A 219 -5.28 26.93 -12.69
N PHE A 220 -3.96 27.11 -12.52
CA PHE A 220 -3.46 28.25 -11.79
C PHE A 220 -3.86 29.51 -12.56
N PRO A 221 -4.47 30.53 -11.91
CA PRO A 221 -4.71 31.79 -12.58
C PRO A 221 -3.37 32.39 -12.99
N GLN A 222 -3.21 32.63 -14.29
CA GLN A 222 -2.09 33.40 -14.82
C GLN A 222 -2.19 34.81 -14.23
N LYS A 223 -1.08 35.26 -13.62
CA LYS A 223 -0.88 36.67 -13.27
C LYS A 223 -0.56 37.47 -14.52
#